data_AF-A0A520A596-F1
#
_entry.id   AF-A0A520A596-F1
#
_cell.length_a   1.000
_cell.length_b   1.000
_cell.length_c   1.000
_cell.angle_alpha   90.00
_cell.angle_beta   90.00
_cell.angle_gamma   90.00
#
_symmetry.space_group_name_H-M   'P 1'
#
loop_
_entity.id
_entity.type
_entity.pdbx_description
1 polymer ?
#
loop_
_entity_poly.entity_id
_entity_poly.type
_entity_poly.pdbx_seq_one_letter_code
_entity_poly.pdbx_strand_id
1 'polypeptide(L)' 'MSTVMLLGAPATAVLTLSLSSALGQPLPASTTAALPELTAQLNAALARCAPGIYVLTADSNGQRQHLKVVKQ' A
#
# COMPACT_ATOMS: atom_id res chain seq x y z
N MET A 1 13.62 -7.11 -9.38
CA MET A 1 12.32 -6.73 -8.78
C MET A 1 12.62 -5.93 -7.52
N SER A 2 12.12 -4.70 -7.43
CA SER A 2 12.30 -3.88 -6.23
C SER A 2 11.19 -4.19 -5.23
N THR A 3 11.55 -4.52 -4.00
CA THR A 3 10.60 -4.80 -2.92
C THR A 3 10.34 -3.53 -2.13
N VAL A 4 9.08 -3.20 -1.90
CA VAL A 4 8.65 -2.12 -1.00
C VAL A 4 8.51 -2.67 0.41
N MET A 5 9.02 -1.95 1.40
CA MET A 5 8.79 -2.23 2.82
C MET A 5 7.98 -1.10 3.47
N LEU A 6 7.01 -1.49 4.29
CA LEU A 6 6.25 -0.56 5.13
C LEU A 6 6.97 -0.45 6.47
N LEU A 7 7.45 0.77 6.77
CA LEU A 7 8.16 1.08 8.01
C LEU A 7 7.32 2.03 8.87
N GLY A 8 7.56 2.02 10.19
CA GLY A 8 6.94 2.96 11.13
C GLY A 8 5.57 2.55 11.68
N ALA A 9 5.04 1.39 11.28
CA ALA A 9 3.86 0.80 11.92
C ALA A 9 4.25 -0.27 12.96
N PRO A 10 3.50 -0.41 14.07
CA PRO A 10 3.69 -1.52 14.99
C PRO A 10 3.49 -2.86 14.26
N ALA A 11 4.34 -3.86 14.51
CA ALA A 11 4.23 -5.17 13.85
C ALA A 11 2.89 -5.88 14.13
N THR A 12 2.27 -5.56 15.27
CA THR A 12 0.96 -6.07 15.71
C THR A 12 -0.22 -5.20 15.27
N ALA A 13 0.04 -4.05 14.65
CA ALA A 13 -1.04 -3.19 14.19
C ALA A 13 -1.75 -3.82 12.99
N VAL A 14 -3.08 -3.81 13.06
CA VAL A 14 -3.93 -4.08 11.91
C VAL A 14 -4.10 -2.77 11.16
N LEU A 15 -3.73 -2.76 9.88
CA LEU A 15 -3.83 -1.57 9.03
C LEU A 15 -4.71 -1.91 7.84
N THR A 16 -5.47 -0.94 7.36
CA THR A 16 -6.13 -1.03 6.06
C THR A 16 -5.30 -0.26 5.04
N LEU A 17 -4.79 -0.96 4.04
CA LEU A 17 -4.13 -0.33 2.90
C LEU A 17 -5.10 -0.26 1.74
N SER A 18 -5.02 0.81 0.97
CA SER A 18 -5.64 0.92 -0.35
C SER A 18 -4.68 1.60 -1.31
N LEU A 19 -4.66 1.14 -2.56
CA LEU A 19 -3.78 1.68 -3.59
C LEU A 19 -4.65 2.28 -4.70
N SER A 20 -4.29 3.45 -5.18
CA SER A 20 -4.96 4.12 -6.30
C SER A 20 -3.95 4.67 -7.29
N SER A 21 -4.31 4.75 -8.57
CA SER A 21 -3.48 5.43 -9.57
C SER A 21 -3.47 6.94 -9.32
N ALA A 22 -2.53 7.66 -9.94
CA ALA A 22 -2.51 9.13 -9.90
C ALA A 22 -3.81 9.82 -10.38
N LEU A 23 -4.64 9.11 -11.15
CA LEU A 23 -5.95 9.58 -11.61
C LEU A 23 -7.09 9.26 -10.63
N GLY A 24 -6.78 8.72 -9.45
CA GLY A 24 -7.76 8.34 -8.43
C GLY A 24 -8.49 7.03 -8.71
N GLN A 25 -8.07 6.26 -9.72
CA GLN A 25 -8.69 4.96 -9.97
C GLN A 25 -8.23 3.96 -8.91
N PRO A 26 -9.15 3.36 -8.13
CA PRO A 26 -8.79 2.38 -7.12
C PRO A 26 -8.28 1.12 -7.79
N LEU A 27 -7.15 0.61 -7.29
CA LEU A 27 -6.70 -0.74 -7.59
C LEU A 27 -7.38 -1.71 -6.61
N PRO A 28 -7.61 -2.98 -7.00
CA PRO A 28 -8.30 -3.98 -6.16
C PRO A 28 -7.44 -4.49 -4.98
N ALA A 29 -6.66 -3.60 -4.35
CA ALA A 29 -5.70 -3.90 -3.29
C ALA A 29 -6.10 -3.25 -1.96
N SER A 30 -7.40 -3.07 -1.71
CA SER A 30 -7.87 -2.68 -0.38
C SER A 30 -7.84 -3.89 0.54
N THR A 31 -6.84 -3.98 1.43
CA THR A 31 -6.72 -5.08 2.38
C THR A 31 -6.48 -4.58 3.79
N THR A 32 -7.11 -5.26 4.76
CA THR A 32 -6.86 -5.11 6.18
C THR A 32 -6.13 -6.34 6.70
N ALA A 33 -4.88 -6.20 7.15
CA ALA A 33 -4.08 -7.31 7.69
C ALA A 33 -2.95 -6.82 8.61
N ALA A 34 -2.15 -7.75 9.14
CA ALA A 34 -0.93 -7.43 9.87
C ALA A 34 0.19 -6.94 8.91
N LEU A 35 1.14 -6.18 9.44
CA LEU A 35 2.22 -5.54 8.68
C LEU A 35 2.99 -6.45 7.68
N PRO A 36 3.43 -7.67 8.05
CA PRO A 36 4.17 -8.53 7.10
C PRO A 36 3.29 -9.00 5.94
N GLU A 37 2.03 -9.34 6.21
CA GLU A 37 1.09 -9.79 5.19
C GLU A 37 0.72 -8.63 4.24
N LEU A 38 0.46 -7.45 4.80
CA LEU A 38 0.23 -6.23 4.02
C LEU A 38 1.41 -5.90 3.10
N THR A 39 2.63 -6.05 3.59
CA THR A 39 3.84 -5.80 2.79
C THR A 39 3.89 -6.76 1.60
N ALA A 40 3.63 -8.05 1.81
CA ALA A 40 3.59 -9.04 0.72
C ALA A 40 2.51 -8.71 -0.31
N GLN A 41 1.30 -8.36 0.15
CA GLN A 41 0.18 -8.03 -0.74
C GLN A 41 0.40 -6.73 -1.52
N LEU A 42 0.96 -5.70 -0.88
CA LEU A 42 1.35 -4.46 -1.55
C LEU A 42 2.36 -4.72 -2.67
N ASN A 43 3.39 -5.51 -2.40
CA ASN A 43 4.37 -5.91 -3.41
C ASN A 43 3.71 -6.67 -4.58
N ALA A 44 2.78 -7.58 -4.29
CA ALA A 44 2.04 -8.31 -5.32
C ALA A 44 1.11 -7.39 -6.15
N ALA A 45 0.49 -6.38 -5.53
CA ALA A 45 -0.31 -5.38 -6.22
C ALA A 45 0.58 -4.50 -7.12
N LEU A 46 1.69 -3.98 -6.59
CA LEU A 46 2.64 -3.16 -7.33
C LEU A 46 3.29 -3.94 -8.47
N ALA A 47 3.58 -5.23 -8.31
CA ALA A 47 4.13 -6.07 -9.38
C ALA A 47 3.22 -6.10 -10.63
N ARG A 48 1.89 -6.06 -10.43
CA ARG A 48 0.88 -6.06 -11.50
C ARG A 48 0.61 -4.68 -12.11
N CYS A 49 1.09 -3.61 -11.47
CA CYS A 49 0.90 -2.24 -11.94
C CYS A 49 1.88 -1.88 -13.07
N ALA A 50 1.48 -0.99 -13.98
CA ALA A 50 2.43 -0.38 -14.93
C ALA A 50 3.41 0.57 -14.20
N PRO A 51 4.55 0.95 -14.81
CA PRO A 51 5.35 2.08 -14.32
C PRO A 51 4.50 3.35 -14.23
N GLY A 52 4.66 4.13 -13.17
CA GLY A 52 3.83 5.30 -12.92
C GLY A 52 3.80 5.76 -11.46
N ILE A 53 2.90 6.71 -11.20
CA ILE A 53 2.67 7.27 -9.87
C ILE A 53 1.37 6.69 -9.29
N TYR A 54 1.46 6.26 -8.04
CA TYR A 54 0.37 5.70 -7.27
C TYR A 54 0.25 6.39 -5.91
N VAL A 55 -0.94 6.41 -5.35
CA VAL A 55 -1.22 6.87 -3.99
C VAL A 55 -1.58 5.65 -3.15
N LEU A 56 -0.73 5.36 -2.17
CA LEU A 56 -1.00 4.39 -1.12
C LEU A 56 -1.64 5.12 0.05
N THR A 57 -2.83 4.70 0.44
CA THR A 57 -3.50 5.17 1.64
C THR A 57 -3.43 4.09 2.70
N ALA A 58 -2.87 4.42 3.86
CA ALA A 58 -2.81 3.55 5.02
C ALA A 58 -3.71 4.11 6.12
N ASP A 59 -4.65 3.30 6.60
CA ASP A 59 -5.55 3.63 7.70
C ASP A 59 -5.23 2.74 8.91
N SER A 60 -4.95 3.36 10.04
CA SER A 60 -4.67 2.69 11.31
C SER A 60 -5.47 3.35 12.40
N ASN A 61 -6.44 2.63 12.99
CA ASN A 61 -7.26 3.14 14.10
C ASN A 61 -7.88 4.53 13.81
N GLY A 62 -8.33 4.76 12.57
CA GLY A 62 -8.93 6.03 12.14
C GLY A 62 -7.92 7.14 11.82
N GLN A 63 -6.61 6.90 11.97
CA GLN A 63 -5.56 7.77 11.47
C GLN A 63 -5.20 7.35 10.04
N ARG A 64 -5.41 8.27 9.10
CA ARG A 64 -5.14 8.03 7.68
C ARG A 64 -3.88 8.74 7.24
N GLN A 65 -2.99 7.99 6.59
CA GLN A 65 -1.79 8.49 5.96
C GLN A 65 -1.84 8.26 4.45
N HIS A 66 -1.33 9.24 3.70
CA HIS A 66 -1.21 9.16 2.25
C HIS A 66 0.25 9.20 1.86
N LEU A 67 0.67 8.20 1.10
CA LEU A 67 2.05 7.97 0.69
C LEU A 67 2.10 7.95 -0.84
N LYS A 68 3.00 8.75 -1.42
CA LYS A 68 3.29 8.72 -2.85
C LYS A 68 4.19 7.53 -3.15
N VAL A 69 3.77 6.67 -4.06
CA VAL A 69 4.55 5.53 -4.55
C VAL A 69 4.92 5.79 -6.01
N VAL A 70 6.20 5.78 -6.31
CA VAL A 70 6.72 5.93 -7.68
C VAL A 70 7.26 4.57 -8.12
N LYS A 71 6.65 3.99 -9.15
CA LYS A 71 7.12 2.76 -9.79
C LYS A 71 7.85 3.13 -11.07
N GLN A 72 9.13 2.77 -11.15
CA GLN A 72 9.98 2.89 -12.34
C GLN A 72 9.93 1.61 -13.18
#